data_AF-A0A3D4BHZ3-F1
#
_entry.id   AF-A0A3D4BHZ3-F1
#
_cell.length_a   1.000
_cell.length_b   1.000
_cell.length_c   1.000
_cell.angle_alpha   90.00
_cell.angle_beta   90.00
_cell.angle_gamma   90.00
#
_symmetry.space_group_name_H-M   'P 1'
#
loop_
_entity.id
_entity.type
_entity.pdbx_description
1 polymer ?
#
loop_
_entity_poly.entity_id
_entity_poly.type
_entity_poly.pdbx_seq_one_letter_code
_entity_poly.pdbx_strand_id
1 'polypeptide(L)'
;MLLNPILLFDFSKDSNLSSWNVVDDGVMGGISSSDFFVDSNGNGTFKGTVSTENNGGFCSVRHFFNPIKLSDKSVFKIRLKGDGKKYQFRVKKNQSDYYSYIYEFQTSTEWETIEIPVNKLYASFRGRTLQLPNYDGQSLAEIAFLIGNKRNENFELLVDKIEVE
;
A
#
# COMPACT_ATOMS: atom_id res chain seq x y z
N MET A 1 3.90 -10.16 -27.37
CA MET A 1 4.31 -8.76 -27.15
C MET A 1 4.77 -8.67 -25.72
N LEU A 2 6.03 -8.29 -25.49
CA LEU A 2 6.49 -7.93 -24.15
C LEU A 2 5.76 -6.63 -23.78
N LEU A 3 4.92 -6.67 -22.74
CA LEU A 3 4.35 -5.46 -22.17
C LEU A 3 5.52 -4.72 -21.50
N ASN A 4 5.73 -3.46 -21.88
CA ASN A 4 6.67 -2.62 -21.15
C ASN A 4 6.10 -2.36 -19.76
N PRO A 5 6.92 -2.44 -18.69
CA PRO A 5 6.44 -2.17 -17.35
C PRO A 5 5.89 -0.75 -17.25
N ILE A 6 4.72 -0.61 -16.64
CA ILE A 6 4.13 0.67 -16.27
C ILE A 6 4.74 1.07 -14.92
N LEU A 7 5.60 2.09 -14.95
CA LEU A 7 6.15 2.68 -13.73
C LEU A 7 5.07 3.46 -13.00
N LEU A 8 4.74 3.05 -11.76
CA LEU A 8 3.77 3.77 -10.93
C LEU A 8 4.47 4.81 -10.05
N PHE A 9 5.61 4.46 -9.47
CA PHE A 9 6.42 5.38 -8.70
C PHE A 9 7.87 4.87 -8.60
N ASP A 10 8.82 5.79 -8.74
CA ASP A 10 10.26 5.56 -8.57
C ASP A 10 10.76 6.55 -7.52
N PHE A 11 11.19 6.06 -6.37
CA PHE A 11 11.64 6.92 -5.29
C PHE A 11 13.07 7.38 -5.54
N SER A 12 13.29 8.67 -5.33
CA SER A 12 14.58 9.33 -5.42
C SER A 12 14.56 10.53 -4.48
N LYS A 13 15.73 11.13 -4.23
CA LYS A 13 15.87 12.29 -3.34
C LYS A 13 15.00 13.49 -3.74
N ASP A 14 14.65 13.58 -5.02
CA ASP A 14 13.86 14.68 -5.58
C ASP A 14 12.39 14.30 -5.83
N SER A 15 11.96 13.11 -5.37
CA SER A 15 10.59 12.63 -5.59
C SER A 15 9.56 13.55 -4.94
N ASN A 16 8.57 13.97 -5.73
CA ASN A 16 7.44 14.74 -5.24
C ASN A 16 6.42 13.80 -4.55
N LEU A 17 6.20 14.02 -3.25
CA LEU A 17 5.26 13.24 -2.46
C LEU A 17 3.85 13.84 -2.33
N SER A 18 3.52 14.92 -3.07
CA SER A 18 2.24 15.62 -2.93
C SER A 18 0.99 14.76 -3.14
N SER A 19 1.11 13.67 -3.90
CA SER A 19 0.03 12.71 -4.15
C SER A 19 -0.03 11.59 -3.11
N TRP A 20 0.93 11.52 -2.18
CA TRP A 20 0.96 10.59 -1.06
C TRP A 20 0.31 11.20 0.18
N ASN A 21 -0.49 10.41 0.88
CA ASN A 21 -1.23 10.87 2.06
C ASN A 21 -1.19 9.80 3.15
N VAL A 22 -0.82 10.20 4.36
CA VAL A 22 -0.93 9.36 5.56
C VAL A 22 -2.38 9.34 6.05
N VAL A 23 -2.84 8.17 6.48
CA VAL A 23 -4.16 7.94 7.07
C VAL A 23 -3.99 6.97 8.24
N ASP A 24 -4.11 7.52 9.44
CA ASP A 24 -4.11 6.75 10.68
C ASP A 24 -5.53 6.63 11.27
N ASP A 25 -5.67 5.92 12.38
CA ASP A 25 -6.94 5.56 13.02
C ASP A 25 -7.57 6.65 13.92
N GLY A 26 -7.08 7.88 13.83
CA GLY A 26 -7.48 9.00 14.71
C GLY A 26 -8.97 9.40 14.66
N VAL A 27 -9.69 9.08 13.58
CA VAL A 27 -11.10 9.49 13.40
C VAL A 27 -12.02 8.97 14.52
N MET A 28 -11.72 7.81 15.10
CA MET A 28 -12.50 7.21 16.20
C MET A 28 -11.80 7.34 17.56
N GLY A 29 -10.78 8.21 17.67
CA GLY A 29 -9.98 8.39 18.87
C GLY A 29 -8.77 7.46 18.99
N GLY A 30 -8.50 6.65 17.97
CA GLY A 30 -7.26 5.88 17.85
C GLY A 30 -6.03 6.77 17.94
N ILE A 31 -4.93 6.21 18.42
CA ILE A 31 -3.69 6.96 18.69
C ILE A 31 -2.50 6.39 17.91
N SER A 32 -2.76 5.61 16.85
CA SER A 32 -1.69 5.25 15.93
C SER A 32 -1.21 6.50 15.21
N SER A 33 0.08 6.56 14.91
CA SER A 33 0.71 7.72 14.27
C SER A 33 1.80 7.25 13.34
N SER A 34 1.80 7.78 12.12
CA SER A 34 2.83 7.49 11.13
C SER A 34 3.25 8.69 10.30
N ASP A 35 4.42 8.58 9.69
CA ASP A 35 4.99 9.55 8.78
C ASP A 35 5.35 8.88 7.45
N PHE A 36 5.34 9.68 6.39
CA PHE A 36 5.82 9.29 5.07
C PHE A 36 6.71 10.36 4.45
N PHE A 37 7.94 10.01 4.10
CA PHE A 37 8.95 10.93 3.56
C PHE A 37 9.97 10.19 2.68
N VAL A 38 10.81 10.93 1.96
CA VAL A 38 11.98 10.37 1.26
C VAL A 38 13.21 10.43 2.17
N ASP A 39 13.89 9.30 2.38
CA ASP A 39 15.10 9.25 3.19
C ASP A 39 16.36 9.77 2.48
N SER A 40 17.50 9.80 3.19
CA SER A 40 18.79 10.25 2.65
C SER A 40 19.36 9.35 1.55
N ASN A 41 18.84 8.14 1.39
CA ASN A 41 19.22 7.21 0.33
C ASN A 41 18.29 7.31 -0.88
N GLY A 42 17.20 8.08 -0.78
CA GLY A 42 16.22 8.27 -1.84
C GLY A 42 15.04 7.30 -1.79
N ASN A 43 14.85 6.54 -0.71
CA ASN A 43 13.72 5.61 -0.58
C ASN A 43 12.49 6.32 -0.01
N GLY A 44 11.29 5.87 -0.39
CA GLY A 44 10.06 6.21 0.33
C GLY A 44 10.01 5.46 1.67
N THR A 45 10.02 6.18 2.78
CA THR A 45 9.98 5.64 4.14
C THR A 45 8.61 5.84 4.74
N PHE A 46 7.89 4.74 4.96
CA PHE A 46 6.66 4.69 5.74
C PHE A 46 6.95 4.08 7.11
N LYS A 47 6.83 4.87 8.17
CA LYS A 47 7.14 4.40 9.53
C LYS A 47 6.26 5.05 10.59
N GLY A 48 6.15 4.39 11.74
CA GLY A 48 5.36 4.92 12.84
C GLY A 48 5.12 3.90 13.94
N THR A 49 4.06 4.13 14.70
CA THR A 49 3.61 3.27 15.78
C THR A 49 2.14 2.94 15.60
N VAL A 50 1.81 1.65 15.57
CA VAL A 50 0.44 1.16 15.67
C VAL A 50 0.07 1.06 17.14
N SER A 51 -1.11 1.55 17.51
CA SER A 51 -1.70 1.38 18.83
C SER A 51 -3.13 0.83 18.73
N THR A 52 -3.45 -0.15 19.56
CA THR A 52 -4.78 -0.75 19.71
C THR A 52 -5.66 -0.02 20.73
N GLU A 53 -5.13 1.01 21.38
CA GLU A 53 -5.89 1.83 22.30
C GLU A 53 -7.02 2.58 21.56
N ASN A 54 -8.11 2.87 22.27
CA ASN A 54 -9.28 3.58 21.74
C ASN A 54 -9.92 2.94 20.49
N ASN A 55 -9.85 1.62 20.37
CA ASN A 55 -10.33 0.87 19.20
C ASN A 55 -9.58 1.20 17.89
N GLY A 56 -8.35 1.71 18.01
CA GLY A 56 -7.43 1.86 16.89
C GLY A 56 -6.85 0.51 16.41
N GLY A 57 -5.72 0.59 15.73
CA GLY A 57 -4.90 -0.53 15.33
C GLY A 57 -4.45 -0.48 13.88
N PHE A 58 -4.33 0.69 13.23
CA PHE A 58 -3.71 0.76 11.91
C PHE A 58 -3.02 2.09 11.59
N CYS A 59 -2.03 2.00 10.71
CA CYS A 59 -1.44 3.11 9.96
C CYS A 59 -1.50 2.80 8.47
N SER A 60 -1.70 3.81 7.64
CA SER A 60 -1.71 3.66 6.19
C SER A 60 -1.10 4.84 5.47
N VAL A 61 -0.47 4.58 4.33
CA VAL A 61 -0.09 5.61 3.37
C VAL A 61 -0.66 5.24 2.00
N ARG A 62 -1.29 6.20 1.33
CA ARG A 62 -1.93 6.01 0.02
C ARG A 62 -1.42 7.00 -1.02
N HIS A 63 -1.35 6.55 -2.27
CA HIS A 63 -0.99 7.37 -3.43
C HIS A 63 -2.14 7.40 -4.43
N PHE A 64 -2.44 8.59 -4.94
CA PHE A 64 -3.52 8.81 -5.90
C PHE A 64 -3.02 8.97 -7.33
N PHE A 65 -3.78 8.44 -8.27
CA PHE A 65 -3.51 8.57 -9.70
C PHE A 65 -4.69 9.22 -10.42
N ASN A 66 -4.38 9.87 -11.55
CA ASN A 66 -5.34 9.90 -12.65
C ASN A 66 -5.52 8.46 -13.13
N PRO A 67 -6.77 7.94 -13.29
CA PRO A 67 -7.01 6.52 -13.49
C PRO A 67 -6.14 5.87 -14.57
N ILE A 68 -5.44 4.79 -14.19
CA ILE A 68 -4.57 4.02 -15.08
C ILE A 68 -5.28 2.70 -15.43
N LYS A 69 -5.34 2.35 -16.72
CA LYS A 69 -5.86 1.06 -17.16
C LYS A 69 -4.75 0.02 -17.17
N LEU A 70 -4.98 -1.10 -16.48
CA LEU A 70 -4.11 -2.27 -16.45
C LEU A 70 -4.79 -3.47 -17.14
N SER A 71 -4.10 -4.61 -17.16
CA SER A 71 -4.64 -5.91 -17.58
C SER A 71 -5.01 -6.77 -16.37
N ASP A 72 -5.94 -7.71 -16.53
CA ASP A 72 -6.28 -8.71 -15.51
C ASP A 72 -5.15 -9.72 -15.25
N LYS A 73 -4.22 -9.83 -16.21
CA LYS A 73 -3.00 -10.63 -16.14
C LYS A 73 -1.81 -9.88 -15.56
N SER A 74 -1.97 -8.58 -15.26
CA SER A 74 -0.87 -7.77 -14.79
C SER A 74 -0.40 -8.17 -13.39
N VAL A 75 0.86 -7.86 -13.09
CA VAL A 75 1.50 -8.13 -11.81
C VAL A 75 2.11 -6.85 -11.28
N PHE A 76 1.69 -6.40 -10.09
CA PHE A 76 2.42 -5.35 -9.39
C PHE A 76 3.75 -5.91 -8.88
N LYS A 77 4.83 -5.16 -9.10
CA LYS A 77 6.15 -5.45 -8.55
C LYS A 77 6.58 -4.30 -7.67
N ILE A 78 6.86 -4.61 -6.42
CA ILE A 78 7.18 -3.63 -5.38
C ILE A 78 8.53 -3.97 -4.79
N ARG A 79 9.55 -3.16 -5.08
CA ARG A 79 10.87 -3.29 -4.47
C ARG A 79 10.86 -2.59 -3.12
N LEU A 80 10.99 -3.35 -2.04
CA LEU A 80 10.86 -2.85 -0.68
C LEU A 80 11.84 -3.54 0.29
N LYS A 81 12.01 -2.94 1.46
CA LYS A 81 12.66 -3.53 2.63
C LYS A 81 11.77 -3.25 3.84
N GLY A 82 11.28 -4.30 4.46
CA GLY A 82 10.42 -4.18 5.64
C GLY A 82 11.14 -4.51 6.93
N ASP A 83 10.33 -4.89 7.90
CA ASP A 83 10.71 -5.06 9.30
C ASP A 83 10.25 -6.42 9.86
N GLY A 84 10.02 -7.38 8.97
CA GLY A 84 9.55 -8.71 9.34
C GLY A 84 8.06 -8.78 9.69
N LYS A 85 7.27 -7.74 9.39
CA LYS A 85 5.81 -7.71 9.67
C LYS A 85 4.96 -7.94 8.42
N LYS A 86 3.68 -8.22 8.67
CA LYS A 86 2.66 -8.32 7.63
C LYS A 86 2.10 -6.95 7.29
N TYR A 87 2.03 -6.68 5.99
CA TYR A 87 1.43 -5.47 5.43
C TYR A 87 0.33 -5.87 4.45
N GLN A 88 -0.53 -4.90 4.17
CA GLN A 88 -1.52 -4.96 3.11
C GLN A 88 -1.11 -4.01 2.00
N PHE A 89 -1.07 -4.53 0.78
CA PHE A 89 -1.15 -3.71 -0.42
C PHE A 89 -2.62 -3.58 -0.82
N ARG A 90 -3.07 -2.35 -1.05
CA ARG A 90 -4.46 -2.03 -1.35
C ARG A 90 -4.56 -1.27 -2.65
N VAL A 91 -5.63 -1.50 -3.39
CA VAL A 91 -5.97 -0.73 -4.60
C VAL A 91 -7.44 -0.33 -4.60
N LYS A 92 -7.75 0.78 -5.29
CA LYS A 92 -9.12 1.16 -5.63
C LYS A 92 -9.29 1.43 -7.11
N LYS A 93 -10.50 1.14 -7.60
CA LYS A 93 -10.93 1.50 -8.95
C LYS A 93 -11.23 2.98 -9.07
N ASN A 94 -11.90 3.53 -8.06
CA ASN A 94 -12.16 4.96 -7.90
C ASN A 94 -11.78 5.39 -6.48
N GLN A 95 -11.28 6.61 -6.33
CA GLN A 95 -10.89 7.15 -5.01
C GLN A 95 -12.08 7.20 -4.03
N SER A 96 -13.28 7.43 -4.55
CA SER A 96 -14.55 7.49 -3.80
C SER A 96 -15.11 6.13 -3.40
N ASP A 97 -14.55 5.01 -3.87
CA ASP A 97 -15.06 3.69 -3.52
C ASP A 97 -14.94 3.49 -2.00
N TYR A 98 -16.01 2.98 -1.38
CA TYR A 98 -16.03 2.77 0.08
C TYR A 98 -15.17 1.57 0.51
N TYR A 99 -14.79 0.69 -0.42
CA TYR A 99 -13.98 -0.52 -0.17
C TYR A 99 -12.66 -0.46 -0.94
N SER A 100 -11.75 -1.39 -0.63
CA SER A 100 -10.49 -1.58 -1.36
C SER A 100 -10.38 -3.03 -1.80
N TYR A 101 -9.58 -3.29 -2.83
CA TYR A 101 -9.07 -4.62 -3.10
C TYR A 101 -7.73 -4.79 -2.40
N ILE A 102 -7.52 -5.91 -1.72
CA ILE A 102 -6.42 -6.09 -0.77
C ILE A 102 -5.63 -7.34 -1.13
N TYR A 103 -4.31 -7.25 -0.97
CA TYR A 103 -3.40 -8.39 -0.90
C TYR A 103 -2.54 -8.26 0.35
N GLU A 104 -2.40 -9.36 1.10
CA GLU A 104 -1.57 -9.43 2.30
C GLU A 104 -0.23 -10.07 1.96
N PHE A 105 0.86 -9.46 2.41
CA PHE A 105 2.20 -10.00 2.25
C PHE A 105 3.01 -9.85 3.53
N GLN A 106 3.94 -10.77 3.72
CA GLN A 106 4.91 -10.78 4.82
C GLN A 106 6.21 -10.17 4.29
N THR A 107 6.76 -9.19 5.00
CA THR A 107 8.07 -8.61 4.66
C THR A 107 9.20 -9.37 5.34
N SER A 108 10.40 -9.26 4.77
CA SER A 108 11.69 -9.59 5.35
C SER A 108 12.41 -8.33 5.84
N THR A 109 13.57 -8.51 6.46
CA THR A 109 14.47 -7.42 6.87
C THR A 109 15.52 -7.10 5.81
N GLU A 110 15.43 -7.72 4.62
CA GLU A 110 16.32 -7.48 3.49
C GLU A 110 15.54 -6.85 2.33
N TRP A 111 16.27 -6.31 1.35
CA TRP A 111 15.64 -5.81 0.13
C TRP A 111 15.09 -6.97 -0.70
N GLU A 112 13.81 -6.89 -1.06
CA GLU A 112 13.11 -7.90 -1.84
C GLU A 112 12.08 -7.28 -2.79
N THR A 113 11.65 -8.05 -3.78
CA THR A 113 10.55 -7.65 -4.67
C THR A 113 9.31 -8.48 -4.36
N ILE A 114 8.24 -7.83 -3.92
CA ILE A 114 6.93 -8.46 -3.75
C ILE A 114 6.18 -8.42 -5.09
N GLU A 115 5.76 -9.59 -5.58
CA GLU A 115 4.97 -9.74 -6.79
C GLU A 115 3.50 -10.03 -6.44
N ILE A 116 2.59 -9.18 -6.92
CA ILE A 116 1.16 -9.27 -6.62
C ILE A 116 0.37 -9.34 -7.92
N PRO A 117 -0.12 -10.53 -8.31
CA PRO A 117 -1.00 -10.65 -9.47
C PRO A 117 -2.30 -9.88 -9.23
N VAL A 118 -2.70 -9.05 -10.19
CA VAL A 118 -3.92 -8.20 -10.14
C VAL A 118 -5.16 -9.00 -9.73
N ASN A 119 -5.32 -10.19 -10.29
CA ASN A 119 -6.47 -11.06 -10.02
C ASN A 119 -6.46 -11.75 -8.64
N LYS A 120 -5.43 -11.53 -7.79
CA LYS A 120 -5.37 -12.03 -6.42
C LYS A 120 -5.83 -11.02 -5.38
N LEU A 121 -6.02 -9.74 -5.75
CA LEU A 121 -6.55 -8.75 -4.82
C LEU A 121 -8.05 -8.94 -4.64
N TYR A 122 -8.48 -9.26 -3.42
CA TYR A 122 -9.89 -9.49 -3.09
C TYR A 122 -10.54 -8.26 -2.46
N ALA A 123 -11.83 -8.04 -2.70
CA ALA A 123 -12.55 -6.89 -2.16
C ALA A 123 -12.76 -7.01 -0.65
N SER A 124 -12.47 -5.94 0.10
CA SER A 124 -12.67 -5.89 1.54
C SER A 124 -12.95 -4.47 2.03
N PHE A 125 -13.77 -4.39 3.08
CA PHE A 125 -14.15 -3.15 3.74
C PHE A 125 -14.08 -3.34 5.26
N ARG A 126 -13.31 -2.48 5.94
CA ARG A 126 -13.16 -2.50 7.41
C ARG A 126 -12.87 -3.90 7.97
N GLY A 127 -11.94 -4.61 7.32
CA GLY A 127 -11.50 -5.96 7.72
C GLY A 127 -12.48 -7.09 7.36
N ARG A 128 -13.56 -6.80 6.62
CA ARG A 128 -14.51 -7.82 6.15
C ARG A 128 -14.36 -8.03 4.65
N THR A 129 -14.11 -9.27 4.25
CA THR A 129 -14.16 -9.68 2.83
C THR A 129 -15.57 -9.49 2.28
N LEU A 130 -15.67 -8.91 1.09
CA LEU A 130 -16.93 -8.70 0.39
C LEU A 130 -17.16 -9.83 -0.62
N GLN A 131 -18.43 -10.16 -0.88
CA GLN A 131 -18.81 -11.09 -1.95
C GLN A 131 -18.81 -10.38 -3.31
N LEU A 132 -17.64 -9.89 -3.72
CA LEU A 132 -17.41 -9.26 -5.02
C LEU A 132 -16.28 -10.01 -5.74
N PRO A 133 -16.23 -9.97 -7.08
CA PRO A 133 -15.10 -10.48 -7.84
C PRO A 133 -13.80 -9.81 -7.39
N ASN A 134 -12.66 -10.48 -7.63
CA ASN A 134 -11.34 -9.87 -7.42
C ASN A 134 -11.11 -8.68 -8.36
N TYR A 135 -10.07 -7.90 -8.08
CA TYR A 135 -9.68 -6.78 -8.92
C TYR A 135 -9.35 -7.25 -10.34
N ASP A 136 -9.80 -6.48 -11.33
CA ASP A 136 -9.71 -6.84 -12.76
C ASP A 136 -8.75 -5.94 -13.55
N GLY A 137 -8.05 -5.02 -12.87
CA GLY A 137 -7.09 -4.12 -13.49
C GLY A 137 -7.70 -3.01 -14.35
N GLN A 138 -9.03 -2.94 -14.52
CA GLN A 138 -9.63 -2.04 -15.51
C GLN A 138 -9.44 -0.54 -15.19
N SER A 139 -9.25 -0.19 -13.92
CA SER A 139 -8.97 1.16 -13.46
C SER A 139 -8.21 1.11 -12.15
N LEU A 140 -7.04 1.74 -12.10
CA LEU A 140 -6.26 1.97 -10.88
C LEU A 140 -6.27 3.46 -10.58
N ALA A 141 -6.94 3.86 -9.50
CA ALA A 141 -7.01 5.26 -9.06
C ALA A 141 -6.28 5.51 -7.73
N GLU A 142 -6.01 4.46 -6.95
CA GLU A 142 -5.34 4.53 -5.65
C GLU A 142 -4.52 3.25 -5.44
N ILE A 143 -3.30 3.39 -4.90
CA ILE A 143 -2.59 2.32 -4.21
C ILE A 143 -2.38 2.72 -2.75
N ALA A 144 -2.28 1.76 -1.84
CA ALA A 144 -1.90 2.05 -0.45
C ALA A 144 -1.12 0.89 0.18
N PHE A 145 -0.25 1.24 1.12
CA PHE A 145 0.26 0.32 2.12
C PHE A 145 -0.49 0.53 3.43
N LEU A 146 -0.83 -0.55 4.09
CA LEU A 146 -1.43 -0.51 5.43
C LEU A 146 -0.77 -1.56 6.31
N ILE A 147 -0.46 -1.16 7.53
CA ILE A 147 -0.17 -2.08 8.63
C ILE A 147 -1.30 -2.00 9.64
N GLY A 148 -1.84 -3.14 10.02
CA GLY A 148 -2.87 -3.26 11.02
C GLY A 148 -2.93 -4.69 11.53
N ASN A 149 -2.33 -4.93 12.69
CA ASN A 149 -2.02 -6.28 13.19
C ASN A 149 -2.57 -6.53 14.61
N LYS A 150 -3.41 -5.61 15.11
CA LYS A 150 -4.03 -5.66 16.44
C LYS A 150 -3.00 -5.78 17.58
N ARG A 151 -1.84 -5.16 17.41
CA ARG A 151 -0.77 -5.12 18.41
C ARG A 151 -0.19 -3.71 18.50
N ASN A 152 0.29 -3.34 19.68
CA ASN A 152 1.02 -2.09 19.88
C ASN A 152 2.47 -2.33 19.44
N GLU A 153 2.90 -1.70 18.35
CA GLU A 153 4.28 -1.88 17.86
C GLU A 153 4.73 -0.77 16.90
N ASN A 154 6.05 -0.59 16.85
CA ASN A 154 6.69 0.26 15.86
C ASN A 154 6.88 -0.50 14.56
N PHE A 155 6.80 0.23 13.44
CA PHE A 155 6.99 -0.33 12.12
C PHE A 155 7.79 0.59 11.21
N GLU A 156 8.44 -0.01 10.22
CA GLU A 156 9.14 0.70 9.15
C GLU A 156 9.09 -0.13 7.87
N LEU A 157 8.73 0.55 6.77
CA LEU A 157 8.71 0.02 5.42
C LEU A 157 9.41 1.00 4.49
N LEU A 158 10.53 0.58 3.92
CA LEU A 158 11.23 1.32 2.87
C LEU A 158 10.76 0.80 1.50
N VAL A 159 10.48 1.72 0.59
CA VAL A 159 10.06 1.41 -0.79
C VAL A 159 10.99 2.13 -1.75
N ASP A 160 11.57 1.37 -2.66
CA ASP A 160 12.45 1.86 -3.73
C ASP A 160 11.63 2.18 -4.98
N LYS A 161 10.83 1.21 -5.44
CA LYS A 161 10.09 1.34 -6.69
C LYS A 161 8.81 0.53 -6.70
N ILE A 162 7.81 1.03 -7.43
CA ILE A 162 6.52 0.39 -7.67
C ILE A 162 6.25 0.40 -9.18
N GLU A 163 6.06 -0.77 -9.77
CA GLU A 163 5.75 -0.92 -11.20
C GLU A 163 4.72 -2.03 -11.44
N VAL A 164 4.18 -2.08 -12.66
CA VAL A 164 3.24 -3.10 -13.11
C VAL A 164 3.71 -3.69 -14.43
N GLU A 165 3.76 -5.01 -14.53
CA GLU A 165 4.01 -5.76 -15.77
C GLU A 165 2.73 -6.41 -16.31
#